data_AF-A0A2E8A7Z9-F1
#
_entry.id   AF-A0A2E8A7Z9-F1
#
_cell.length_a   1.000
_cell.length_b   1.000
_cell.length_c   1.000
_cell.angle_alpha   90.00
_cell.angle_beta   90.00
_cell.angle_gamma   90.00
#
_symmetry.space_group_name_H-M   'P 1'
#
loop_
_entity.id
_entity.type
_entity.pdbx_description
1 polymer ?
#
loop_
_entity_poly.entity_id
_entity_poly.type
_entity_poly.pdbx_seq_one_letter_code
_entity_poly.pdbx_strand_id
1 'polypeptide(L)'
;VYVWKAAVEKCGSFDVDKVRKAVYGLEFDAPGGKKSMHPTNQHTLKPVYVGEILKNGQFKIVYASDGLVSPDSYSSYLWPDGNFPKPTGGPNGDGSL
;
A
#
# COMPACT_ATOMS: atom_id res chain seq x y z
N VAL A 1 -3.10 12.04 1.27
CA VAL A 1 -2.65 13.39 0.90
C VAL A 1 -1.13 13.49 0.79
N TYR A 2 -0.35 13.18 1.83
CA TYR A 2 1.12 13.28 1.79
C TYR A 2 1.82 12.42 0.73
N VAL A 3 1.28 11.23 0.43
CA VAL A 3 1.79 10.36 -0.65
C VAL A 3 1.78 11.07 -2.01
N TRP A 4 0.65 11.69 -2.36
CA TRP A 4 0.51 12.41 -3.62
C TRP A 4 1.45 13.62 -3.69
N LYS A 5 1.53 14.39 -2.59
CA LYS A 5 2.46 15.52 -2.48
C LYS A 5 3.91 15.06 -2.73
N ALA A 6 4.35 14.02 -2.03
CA ALA A 6 5.70 13.49 -2.16
C ALA A 6 5.97 12.94 -3.58
N ALA A 7 4.98 12.34 -4.23
CA ALA A 7 5.10 11.90 -5.62
C ALA A 7 5.22 13.08 -6.61
N VAL A 8 4.44 14.15 -6.41
CA VAL A 8 4.54 15.40 -7.17
C VAL A 8 5.91 16.04 -6.99
N GLU A 9 6.41 16.12 -5.75
CA GLU A 9 7.74 16.65 -5.44
C GLU A 9 8.84 15.80 -6.09
N LYS A 10 8.68 14.48 -6.10
CA LYS A 10 9.61 13.54 -6.74
C LYS A 10 9.63 13.66 -8.27
N CYS A 11 8.49 13.89 -8.92
CA CYS A 11 8.43 14.01 -10.39
C CYS A 11 8.46 15.44 -10.92
N GLY A 12 8.39 16.44 -10.03
CA GLY A 12 8.36 17.86 -10.38
C GLY A 12 7.17 18.27 -11.25
N SER A 13 6.04 17.56 -11.14
CA SER A 13 4.90 17.76 -12.05
C SER A 13 3.57 17.38 -11.42
N PHE A 14 2.49 17.99 -11.91
CA PHE A 14 1.11 17.60 -11.60
C PHE A 14 0.48 16.71 -12.67
N ASP A 15 1.25 16.34 -13.70
CA ASP A 15 0.81 15.40 -14.73
C ASP A 15 0.49 14.03 -14.11
N VAL A 16 -0.70 13.50 -14.41
CA VAL A 16 -1.25 12.31 -13.74
C VAL A 16 -0.37 11.07 -13.98
N ASP A 17 0.19 10.92 -15.18
CA ASP A 17 1.02 9.75 -15.52
C ASP A 17 2.37 9.82 -14.83
N LYS A 18 2.99 11.00 -14.79
CA LYS A 18 4.24 11.21 -14.06
C LYS A 18 4.07 10.99 -12.56
N VAL A 19 3.00 11.55 -11.98
CA VAL A 19 2.71 11.37 -10.54
C VAL A 19 2.45 9.90 -10.23
N ARG A 20 1.62 9.22 -11.02
CA ARG A 20 1.31 7.79 -10.82
C ARG A 20 2.57 6.93 -10.88
N LYS A 21 3.47 7.15 -11.83
CA LYS A 21 4.77 6.45 -11.89
C LYS A 21 5.64 6.72 -10.66
N ALA A 22 5.63 7.96 -10.16
CA ALA A 22 6.44 8.34 -9.00
C ALA A 22 5.96 7.74 -7.68
N VAL A 23 4.67 7.39 -7.59
CA VAL A 23 4.04 6.75 -6.41
C VAL A 23 4.57 5.33 -6.18
N TYR A 24 4.86 4.55 -7.22
CA TYR A 24 5.31 3.16 -7.03
C TYR A 24 6.62 3.08 -6.25
N GLY A 25 6.66 2.20 -5.24
CA GLY A 25 7.80 2.04 -4.34
C GLY A 25 8.09 3.24 -3.41
N LEU A 26 7.21 4.25 -3.37
CA LEU A 26 7.40 5.41 -2.50
C LEU A 26 7.20 5.00 -1.03
N GLU A 27 8.21 5.25 -0.21
CA GLU A 27 8.14 5.12 1.24
C GLU A 27 7.75 6.44 1.90
N PHE A 28 6.96 6.37 2.97
CA PHE A 28 6.53 7.55 3.70
C PHE A 28 6.15 7.23 5.14
N ASP A 29 6.32 8.21 6.02
CA ASP A 29 5.86 8.13 7.40
C ASP A 29 4.39 8.55 7.52
N ALA A 30 3.67 7.88 8.41
CA ALA A 30 2.26 8.12 8.68
C ALA A 30 1.94 7.82 10.15
N PRO A 31 0.80 8.27 10.69
CA PRO A 31 0.48 8.12 12.12
C PRO A 31 0.53 6.67 12.62
N GLY A 32 0.18 5.70 11.78
CA GLY A 32 0.27 4.27 12.10
C GLY A 32 1.65 3.63 11.79
N GLY A 33 2.73 4.42 11.75
CA GLY A 33 4.07 3.98 11.37
C GLY A 33 4.38 4.10 9.87
N LYS A 34 5.64 3.80 9.54
CA LYS A 34 6.19 3.78 8.16
C LYS A 34 5.30 2.93 7.24
N LYS A 35 5.16 3.37 5.99
CA LYS A 35 4.41 2.68 4.94
C LYS A 35 5.20 2.75 3.63
N SER A 36 4.87 1.85 2.71
CA SER A 36 5.41 1.87 1.36
C SER A 36 4.30 1.63 0.35
N MET A 37 4.35 2.31 -0.78
CA MET A 37 3.54 1.94 -1.93
C MET A 37 4.14 0.69 -2.59
N HIS A 38 3.28 -0.22 -3.06
CA HIS A 38 3.75 -1.41 -3.73
C HIS A 38 4.50 -1.04 -5.03
N PRO A 39 5.55 -1.78 -5.42
CA PRO A 39 6.34 -1.45 -6.61
C PRO A 39 5.58 -1.69 -7.92
N THR A 40 4.62 -2.61 -7.94
CA THR A 40 3.96 -3.07 -9.18
C THR A 40 2.44 -2.91 -9.18
N ASN A 41 1.85 -2.50 -8.06
CA ASN A 41 0.41 -2.31 -7.96
C ASN A 41 0.10 -1.07 -7.10
N GLN A 42 -1.15 -0.63 -7.09
CA GLN A 42 -1.55 0.60 -6.38
C GLN A 42 -1.89 0.37 -4.89
N HIS A 43 -1.58 -0.80 -4.33
CA HIS A 43 -1.80 -1.08 -2.91
C HIS A 43 -0.65 -0.56 -2.05
N THR A 44 -0.88 -0.51 -0.73
CA THR A 44 0.08 0.00 0.24
C THR A 44 0.51 -1.11 1.19
N LEU A 45 1.81 -1.27 1.35
CA LEU A 45 2.41 -2.05 2.42
C LEU A 45 2.30 -1.26 3.73
N LYS A 46 1.70 -1.90 4.73
CA LYS A 46 1.47 -1.29 6.05
C LYS A 46 1.69 -2.30 7.17
N PRO A 47 2.03 -1.85 8.38
CA PRO A 47 1.97 -2.72 9.54
C PRO A 47 0.51 -3.12 9.84
N VAL A 48 0.35 -4.30 10.41
CA VAL A 48 -0.93 -4.87 10.84
C VAL A 48 -0.93 -4.98 12.35
N TYR A 49 -2.02 -4.53 12.97
CA TYR A 49 -2.22 -4.59 14.41
C TYR A 49 -3.53 -5.31 14.71
N VAL A 50 -3.53 -6.16 15.72
CA VAL A 50 -4.75 -6.72 16.31
C VAL A 50 -4.92 -6.08 17.69
N GLY A 51 -6.09 -5.48 17.92
CA GLY A 51 -6.42 -4.77 19.15
C GLY A 51 -7.57 -5.41 19.91
N GLU A 52 -7.47 -5.43 21.23
CA GLU A 52 -8.55 -5.76 22.16
C GLU A 52 -9.23 -4.48 22.65
N ILE A 53 -10.56 -4.46 22.68
CA ILE A 53 -11.36 -3.32 23.16
C ILE A 53 -11.38 -3.34 24.70
N LEU A 54 -11.03 -2.22 25.33
CA LEU A 54 -11.02 -2.05 26.77
C LEU A 54 -12.35 -1.46 27.29
N LYS A 55 -12.63 -1.63 28.58
CA LYS A 55 -13.84 -1.09 29.24
C LYS A 55 -13.98 0.44 29.16
N ASN A 56 -12.86 1.15 28.99
CA ASN A 56 -12.82 2.61 28.84
C ASN A 56 -12.96 3.07 27.37
N GLY A 57 -13.26 2.16 26.44
CA GLY A 57 -13.42 2.45 25.02
C GLY A 57 -12.11 2.66 24.25
N GLN A 58 -10.95 2.43 24.87
CA GLN A 58 -9.65 2.44 24.19
C GLN A 58 -9.28 1.05 23.67
N PHE A 59 -8.26 0.98 22.81
CA PHE A 59 -7.73 -0.27 22.28
C PHE A 59 -6.38 -0.62 22.91
N LYS A 60 -6.20 -1.88 23.28
CA LYS A 60 -4.89 -2.46 23.62
C LYS A 60 -4.39 -3.29 22.45
N ILE A 61 -3.21 -2.99 21.92
CA ILE A 61 -2.59 -3.83 20.88
C ILE A 61 -2.13 -5.14 21.52
N VAL A 62 -2.63 -6.27 21.02
CA VAL A 62 -2.27 -7.62 21.48
C VAL A 62 -1.36 -8.36 20.50
N TYR A 63 -1.30 -7.88 19.25
CA TYR A 63 -0.36 -8.35 18.24
C TYR A 63 -0.01 -7.22 17.26
N ALA A 64 1.23 -7.21 16.81
CA ALA A 64 1.74 -6.36 15.75
C ALA A 64 2.55 -7.24 14.78
N SER A 65 2.43 -6.98 13.48
CA SER A 65 3.28 -7.63 12.48
C SER A 65 4.74 -7.21 12.61
N ASP A 66 5.66 -8.12 12.30
CA ASP A 66 7.08 -7.81 12.16
C ASP A 66 7.32 -6.99 10.87
N GLY A 67 7.12 -5.68 10.98
CA GLY A 67 7.29 -4.73 9.88
C GLY A 67 6.08 -4.62 8.96
N LEU A 68 6.35 -4.37 7.67
CA LEU A 68 5.31 -4.11 6.67
C LEU A 68 4.79 -5.42 6.07
N VAL A 69 3.46 -5.56 6.04
CA VAL A 69 2.81 -6.68 5.37
C VAL A 69 2.53 -6.30 3.92
N SER A 70 2.97 -7.15 2.99
CA SER A 70 2.69 -6.97 1.56
C SER A 70 1.21 -7.26 1.27
N PRO A 71 0.54 -6.45 0.43
CA PRO A 71 -0.84 -6.67 0.05
C PRO A 71 -0.99 -7.94 -0.80
N ASP A 72 -1.89 -8.83 -0.39
CA ASP A 72 -2.47 -9.86 -1.24
C ASP A 72 -3.83 -9.35 -1.73
N SER A 73 -3.84 -8.62 -2.84
CA SER A 73 -5.04 -7.97 -3.40
C SER A 73 -6.16 -8.97 -3.71
N TYR A 74 -5.77 -10.22 -3.93
CA TYR A 74 -6.58 -11.28 -4.47
C TYR A 74 -6.27 -12.54 -3.69
N SER A 75 -6.81 -12.58 -2.48
CA SER A 75 -6.52 -13.58 -1.44
C SER A 75 -6.36 -14.98 -2.03
N SER A 76 -5.16 -15.52 -1.88
CA SER A 76 -4.82 -16.91 -2.23
C SER A 76 -5.74 -17.96 -1.59
N TYR A 77 -6.38 -17.63 -0.46
CA TYR A 77 -7.37 -18.50 0.19
C TYR A 77 -8.73 -18.51 -0.53
N LEU A 78 -9.10 -17.40 -1.17
CA LEU A 78 -10.36 -17.28 -1.90
C LEU A 78 -10.22 -17.72 -3.36
N TRP A 79 -9.02 -17.57 -3.94
CA TRP A 79 -8.69 -17.99 -5.30
C TRP A 79 -7.48 -18.93 -5.33
N PRO A 80 -7.67 -20.17 -4.84
CA PRO A 80 -6.59 -21.15 -4.74
C PRO A 80 -6.09 -21.65 -6.10
N ASP A 81 -6.88 -21.49 -7.16
CA ASP A 81 -6.52 -21.82 -8.54
C ASP A 81 -5.67 -20.72 -9.22
N GLY A 82 -5.47 -19.58 -8.55
CA GLY A 82 -4.70 -18.44 -9.07
C GLY A 82 -5.37 -17.73 -10.24
N ASN A 83 -6.64 -18.03 -10.55
CA ASN A 83 -7.36 -17.42 -11.64
C ASN A 83 -8.10 -16.16 -11.15
N PHE A 84 -7.40 -15.03 -11.20
CA PHE A 84 -7.96 -13.76 -10.77
C PHE A 84 -7.91 -12.68 -11.85
N PRO A 85 -8.81 -11.67 -11.78
CA PRO A 85 -8.80 -10.57 -12.73
C PRO A 85 -7.43 -9.88 -12.77
N LYS A 86 -6.98 -9.48 -13.95
CA LYS A 86 -5.72 -8.74 -14.09
C LYS A 86 -5.83 -7.42 -13.30
N PRO A 87 -4.83 -7.04 -12.49
CA PRO A 87 -4.84 -5.77 -11.76
C PRO A 87 -5.11 -4.60 -12.71
N THR A 88 -6.12 -3.78 -12.39
CA THR A 88 -6.47 -2.62 -13.20
C THR A 88 -5.65 -1.41 -12.74
N GLY A 89 -4.66 -0.99 -13.56
CA GLY A 89 -3.97 0.30 -13.39
C GLY A 89 -2.54 0.29 -12.82
N GLY A 90 -1.83 -0.84 -12.80
CA GLY A 90 -0.39 -0.93 -12.49
C GLY A 90 0.51 -0.69 -13.71
N PRO A 91 1.84 -0.54 -13.56
CA PRO A 91 2.74 -0.67 -14.70
C PRO A 91 2.55 -2.08 -15.28
N ASN A 92 2.41 -2.18 -16.60
CA ASN A 92 2.60 -3.45 -17.28
C ASN A 92 4.01 -3.97 -16.96
N GLY A 93 4.25 -5.28 -17.06
CA GLY A 93 5.55 -5.89 -16.75
C GLY A 93 6.75 -5.34 -17.55
N ASP A 94 6.51 -4.42 -18.49
CA ASP A 94 7.48 -3.66 -19.29
C ASP A 94 7.70 -2.20 -18.82
N GLY A 95 7.06 -1.78 -17.72
CA GLY A 95 7.13 -0.42 -17.17
C GLY A 95 6.27 0.62 -17.90
N SER A 96 5.46 0.23 -18.90
CA SER A 96 4.44 1.08 -19.50
C SER A 96 3.21 1.20 -18.59
N LEU A 97 2.50 2.33 -18.64
CA LEU A 97 1.18 2.47 -18.01
C LEU A 97 0.10 2.02 -19.00
#